data_AF-A0A2S7QMD5-F1
#
_entry.id   AF-A0A2S7QMD5-F1
#
_cell.length_a   1.000
_cell.length_b   1.000
_cell.length_c   1.000
_cell.angle_alpha   90.00
_cell.angle_beta   90.00
_cell.angle_gamma   90.00
#
_symmetry.space_group_name_H-M   'P 1'
#
loop_
_entity.id
_entity.type
_entity.pdbx_description
1 polymer ?
#
loop_
_entity_poly.entity_id
_entity_poly.type
_entity_poly.pdbx_seq_one_letter_code
_entity_poly.pdbx_strand_id
1 'polypeptide(L)'
;MSSIKTPKSDDEKGVNADFGRGVVEDYPDVADPLEDREIFKKTHDGVDFRTVGWPRASVIFLKIIFATGVLSIPTAMYSLGAVGGSLSVIGWGLLNTYTAKIQGDFRNNHPGCHSIADMADVVGGVFIKELAGVLFLIAYILCAGSGILGVSIGLNALSTHAACTVWWSFLATMVVCIAASVRKFHSIAWLTWVGFASVFIAVFIVV
;
A
#
# COMPACT_ATOMS: atom_id res chain seq x y z
N MET A 1 -33.11 -12.93 -0.38
CA MET A 1 -32.06 -13.54 0.48
C MET A 1 -31.45 -14.69 -0.32
N SER A 2 -30.52 -14.37 -1.21
CA SER A 2 -29.86 -15.36 -2.09
C SER A 2 -28.44 -15.56 -1.59
N SER A 3 -28.11 -16.82 -1.31
CA SER A 3 -26.86 -17.28 -0.71
C SER A 3 -25.70 -17.11 -1.69
N ILE A 4 -24.77 -16.20 -1.36
CA ILE A 4 -23.48 -16.08 -2.05
C ILE A 4 -22.62 -17.26 -1.60
N LYS A 5 -22.46 -18.26 -2.46
CA LYS A 5 -21.46 -19.32 -2.29
C LYS A 5 -20.11 -18.77 -2.74
N THR A 6 -19.23 -18.49 -1.78
CA THR A 6 -17.80 -18.28 -2.02
C THR A 6 -17.18 -19.60 -2.48
N PRO A 7 -16.46 -19.65 -3.62
CA PRO A 7 -15.68 -20.83 -3.96
C PRO A 7 -14.53 -20.98 -2.96
N LYS A 8 -14.31 -22.22 -2.51
CA LYS A 8 -13.25 -22.64 -1.59
C LYS A 8 -11.88 -22.17 -2.07
N SER A 9 -11.17 -21.47 -1.18
CA SER A 9 -9.76 -21.15 -1.28
C SER A 9 -8.91 -22.36 -0.86
N ASP A 10 -8.81 -23.39 -1.68
CA ASP A 10 -7.93 -24.53 -1.43
C ASP A 10 -7.18 -24.89 -2.72
N ASP A 11 -5.96 -24.37 -2.88
CA ASP A 11 -4.81 -25.09 -3.43
C ASP A 11 -3.57 -24.17 -3.41
N GLU A 12 -3.04 -23.93 -2.21
CA GLU A 12 -1.69 -23.41 -2.04
C GLU A 12 -0.69 -24.55 -2.33
N LYS A 13 -0.57 -24.95 -3.60
CA LYS A 13 0.53 -25.80 -4.04
C LYS A 13 1.77 -24.95 -4.17
N GLY A 14 2.80 -25.28 -3.39
CA GLY A 14 4.08 -24.61 -3.35
C GLY A 14 4.70 -24.47 -4.73
N VAL A 15 4.66 -23.26 -5.27
CA VAL A 15 5.41 -22.88 -6.47
C VAL A 15 6.77 -22.37 -5.99
N ASN A 16 7.79 -23.19 -6.25
CA ASN A 16 9.20 -22.81 -6.10
C ASN A 16 9.46 -21.53 -6.89
N ALA A 17 10.04 -20.55 -6.22
CA ALA A 17 10.31 -19.23 -6.77
C ALA A 17 11.46 -19.28 -7.79
N ASP A 18 11.14 -19.22 -9.08
CA ASP A 18 12.12 -18.89 -10.12
C ASP A 18 12.21 -17.37 -10.28
N PHE A 19 13.35 -16.83 -9.88
CA PHE A 19 13.62 -15.39 -9.81
C PHE A 19 14.14 -14.91 -11.17
N GLY A 20 13.25 -14.59 -12.12
CA GLY A 20 13.72 -13.94 -13.35
C GLY A 20 12.78 -13.86 -14.55
N ARG A 21 11.77 -14.73 -14.66
CA ARG A 21 10.77 -14.64 -15.75
C ARG A 21 9.41 -14.33 -15.18
N GLY A 22 8.68 -13.42 -15.84
CA GLY A 22 7.25 -13.27 -15.58
C GLY A 22 6.59 -14.64 -15.74
N VAL A 23 6.07 -15.16 -14.63
CA VAL A 23 5.35 -16.43 -14.63
C VAL A 23 4.05 -16.19 -15.40
N VAL A 24 3.97 -16.75 -16.61
CA VAL A 24 2.71 -16.92 -17.32
C VAL A 24 2.07 -18.14 -16.66
N GLU A 25 1.19 -17.91 -15.70
CA GLU A 25 0.44 -18.97 -15.04
C GLU A 25 -0.65 -19.43 -16.00
N ASP A 26 -0.53 -20.66 -16.51
CA ASP A 26 -1.49 -21.28 -17.42
C ASP A 26 -2.78 -21.58 -16.65
N TYR A 27 -3.74 -20.66 -16.73
CA TYR A 27 -5.01 -20.76 -16.03
C TYR A 27 -6.03 -21.45 -16.95
N PRO A 28 -6.72 -22.51 -16.49
CA PRO A 28 -7.72 -23.18 -17.31
C PRO A 28 -8.84 -22.20 -17.67
N ASP A 29 -9.28 -22.25 -18.93
CA ASP A 29 -10.34 -21.44 -19.55
C ASP A 29 -11.71 -21.68 -18.88
N VAL A 30 -11.85 -21.21 -17.64
CA VAL A 30 -13.15 -21.08 -16.97
C VAL A 30 -13.57 -19.64 -17.13
N ALA A 31 -14.50 -19.41 -18.06
CA ALA A 31 -15.19 -18.13 -18.22
C ALA A 31 -15.90 -17.77 -16.91
N ASP A 32 -15.20 -17.07 -16.02
CA ASP A 32 -15.78 -16.47 -14.83
C ASP A 32 -16.54 -15.20 -15.27
N PRO A 33 -17.87 -15.10 -15.07
CA PRO A 33 -18.67 -13.94 -15.46
C PRO A 33 -18.21 -12.61 -14.84
N LEU A 34 -17.29 -12.66 -13.86
CA LEU A 34 -16.64 -11.49 -13.26
C LEU A 34 -15.46 -10.95 -14.08
N GLU A 35 -14.82 -11.75 -14.94
CA GLU A 35 -13.68 -11.31 -15.77
C GLU A 35 -14.10 -10.37 -16.91
N ASP A 36 -15.35 -10.44 -17.36
CA ASP A 36 -15.82 -9.67 -18.51
C ASP A 36 -16.00 -8.16 -18.22
N ARG A 37 -16.04 -7.80 -16.93
CA ARG A 37 -16.15 -6.40 -16.44
C ARG A 37 -14.82 -5.82 -15.95
N GLU A 38 -13.75 -6.61 -15.96
CA GLU A 38 -12.44 -6.22 -15.46
C GLU A 38 -11.57 -5.67 -16.62
N ILE A 39 -10.90 -4.55 -16.37
CA ILE A 39 -10.11 -3.83 -17.40
C ILE A 39 -8.76 -4.54 -17.64
N PHE A 40 -8.27 -5.29 -16.65
CA PHE A 40 -7.08 -6.14 -16.75
C PHE A 40 -7.48 -7.58 -17.09
N LYS A 41 -7.93 -7.80 -18.33
CA LYS A 41 -8.17 -9.16 -18.83
C LYS A 41 -6.84 -9.92 -18.89
N LYS A 42 -6.86 -11.18 -18.44
CA LYS A 42 -5.72 -12.09 -18.61
C LYS A 42 -5.63 -12.48 -20.08
N THR A 43 -4.83 -11.74 -20.86
CA THR A 43 -4.57 -12.06 -22.27
C THR A 43 -3.33 -12.96 -22.37
N HIS A 44 -3.35 -13.96 -23.26
CA HIS A 44 -2.24 -14.91 -23.49
C HIS A 44 -0.89 -14.23 -23.86
N ASP A 45 -0.94 -13.03 -24.47
CA ASP A 45 0.23 -12.19 -24.81
C ASP A 45 0.41 -10.96 -23.89
N GLY A 46 -0.42 -10.84 -22.85
CA GLY A 46 -0.43 -9.70 -21.94
C GLY A 46 0.37 -9.95 -20.66
N VAL A 47 0.94 -8.89 -20.08
CA VAL A 47 1.52 -8.97 -18.74
C VAL A 47 0.36 -9.11 -17.74
N ASP A 48 0.33 -10.21 -16.96
CA ASP A 48 -0.64 -10.32 -15.88
C ASP A 48 -0.31 -9.29 -14.78
N PHE A 49 -1.29 -8.42 -14.50
CA PHE A 49 -1.21 -7.39 -13.47
C PHE A 49 -1.85 -7.85 -12.13
N ARG A 50 -2.63 -8.94 -12.12
CA ARG A 50 -3.28 -9.53 -10.92
C ARG A 50 -2.39 -10.58 -10.25
N THR A 51 -1.12 -10.27 -10.10
CA THR A 51 -0.10 -11.19 -9.56
C THR A 51 -0.07 -11.29 -8.03
N VAL A 52 -0.89 -10.49 -7.32
CA VAL A 52 -0.89 -10.42 -5.86
C VAL A 52 -2.26 -10.79 -5.30
N GLY A 53 -2.37 -11.99 -4.73
CA GLY A 53 -3.56 -12.41 -3.99
C GLY A 53 -3.76 -11.60 -2.70
N TRP A 54 -4.99 -11.61 -2.18
CA TRP A 54 -5.39 -10.87 -0.97
C TRP A 54 -4.45 -11.03 0.24
N PRO A 55 -3.97 -12.24 0.63
CA PRO A 55 -3.08 -12.36 1.79
C PRO A 55 -1.73 -11.69 1.57
N ARG A 56 -1.15 -11.81 0.36
CA ARG A 56 0.11 -11.16 0.01
C ARG A 56 -0.04 -9.64 -0.02
N ALA A 57 -1.14 -9.13 -0.58
CA ALA A 57 -1.44 -7.70 -0.60
C ALA A 57 -1.58 -7.13 0.82
N SER A 58 -2.35 -7.79 1.67
CA SER A 58 -2.56 -7.38 3.07
C SER A 58 -1.25 -7.29 3.85
N VAL A 59 -0.35 -8.26 3.69
CA VAL A 59 0.97 -8.24 4.34
C VAL A 59 1.85 -7.09 3.83
N ILE A 60 1.82 -6.79 2.52
CA ILE A 60 2.58 -5.66 1.95
C ILE A 60 2.06 -4.33 2.52
N PHE A 61 0.74 -4.11 2.50
CA PHE A 61 0.15 -2.88 3.04
C PHE A 61 0.40 -2.71 4.53
N LEU A 62 0.29 -3.80 5.31
CA LEU A 62 0.57 -3.78 6.75
C LEU A 62 2.00 -3.31 7.03
N LYS A 63 2.99 -3.82 6.30
CA LYS A 63 4.40 -3.42 6.45
C LYS A 63 4.61 -1.94 6.15
N ILE A 64 3.98 -1.44 5.10
CA ILE A 64 4.09 -0.03 4.69
C ILE A 64 3.47 0.85 5.78
N ILE A 65 2.25 0.57 6.22
CA ILE A 65 1.54 1.35 7.25
C ILE A 65 2.33 1.32 8.57
N PHE A 66 2.78 0.14 9.00
CA PHE A 66 3.60 -0.01 10.20
C PHE A 66 4.88 0.84 10.12
N ALA A 67 5.62 0.74 9.02
CA ALA A 67 6.86 1.49 8.83
C ALA A 67 6.63 3.01 8.86
N THR A 68 5.54 3.49 8.26
CA THR A 68 5.20 4.92 8.28
C THR A 68 4.75 5.42 9.66
N GLY A 69 4.04 4.59 10.44
CA GLY A 69 3.49 5.03 11.73
C GLY A 69 4.48 4.96 12.88
N VAL A 70 5.36 3.95 12.91
CA VAL A 70 6.13 3.61 14.12
C VAL A 70 7.16 4.68 14.53
N LEU A 71 7.61 5.51 13.57
CA LEU A 71 8.53 6.61 13.86
C LEU A 71 7.89 7.76 14.64
N SER A 72 6.56 7.91 14.57
CA SER A 72 5.83 9.04 15.18
C SER A 72 4.99 8.63 16.39
N ILE A 73 4.66 7.33 16.52
CA ILE A 73 3.84 6.83 17.64
C ILE A 73 4.46 7.13 19.00
N PRO A 74 5.75 6.88 19.28
CA PRO A 74 6.32 7.10 20.62
C PRO A 74 6.21 8.56 21.08
N THR A 75 6.51 9.51 20.20
CA THR A 75 6.40 10.95 20.50
C THR A 75 4.95 11.36 20.73
N ALA A 76 4.00 10.85 19.93
CA ALA A 76 2.58 11.12 20.13
C ALA A 76 2.07 10.54 21.47
N MET A 77 2.51 9.33 21.83
CA MET A 77 2.18 8.69 23.11
C MET A 77 2.72 9.49 24.29
N TYR A 78 3.94 10.02 24.17
CA TYR A 78 4.55 10.85 25.20
C TYR A 78 3.78 12.15 25.43
N SER A 79 3.31 12.81 24.36
CA SER A 79 2.54 14.05 24.46
C SER A 79 1.11 13.86 24.99
N LEU A 80 0.42 12.78 24.61
CA LEU A 80 -0.97 12.52 25.02
C LEU A 80 -1.08 11.71 26.32
N GLY A 81 0.01 11.11 26.78
CA GLY A 81 0.01 10.13 27.88
C GLY A 81 -0.59 8.77 27.47
N ALA A 82 -0.37 7.76 28.32
CA ALA A 82 -0.77 6.38 28.03
C ALA A 82 -2.28 6.22 27.79
N VAL A 83 -3.12 6.89 28.59
CA VAL A 83 -4.58 6.79 28.47
C VAL A 83 -5.10 7.58 27.26
N GLY A 84 -4.69 8.84 27.11
CA GLY A 84 -5.16 9.69 26.01
C GLY A 84 -4.73 9.18 24.65
N GLY A 85 -3.50 8.66 24.57
CA GLY A 85 -3.00 8.13 23.32
C GLY A 85 -3.57 6.75 22.98
N SER A 86 -3.79 5.84 23.94
CA SER A 86 -4.45 4.55 23.65
C SER A 86 -5.88 4.72 23.15
N LEU A 87 -6.66 5.64 23.74
CA LEU A 87 -7.98 6.02 23.24
C LEU A 87 -7.90 6.62 21.82
N SER A 88 -6.90 7.44 21.54
CA SER A 88 -6.71 8.02 20.21
C SER A 88 -6.40 6.96 19.15
N VAL A 89 -5.52 6.00 19.45
CA VAL A 89 -5.19 4.89 18.54
C VAL A 89 -6.42 4.03 18.25
N ILE A 90 -7.20 3.69 19.27
CA ILE A 90 -8.43 2.91 19.10
C ILE A 90 -9.46 3.71 18.29
N GLY A 91 -9.66 5.00 18.60
CA GLY A 91 -10.61 5.86 17.90
C GLY A 91 -10.31 5.99 16.41
N TRP A 92 -9.07 6.36 16.06
CA TRP A 92 -8.65 6.45 14.66
C TRP A 92 -8.63 5.09 13.97
N GLY A 93 -8.27 4.01 14.67
CA GLY A 93 -8.29 2.66 14.14
C GLY A 93 -9.70 2.19 13.77
N LEU A 94 -10.68 2.42 14.67
CA LEU A 94 -12.08 2.08 14.43
C LEU A 94 -12.67 2.91 13.28
N LEU A 95 -12.41 4.22 13.25
CA LEU A 95 -12.88 5.09 12.18
C LEU A 95 -12.34 4.67 10.81
N ASN A 96 -11.04 4.38 10.71
CA ASN A 96 -10.43 3.90 9.47
C ASN A 96 -11.00 2.53 9.06
N THR A 97 -11.19 1.62 10.01
CA THR A 97 -11.76 0.29 9.73
C THR A 97 -13.20 0.40 9.22
N TYR A 98 -14.00 1.27 9.83
CA TYR A 98 -15.37 1.52 9.40
C TYR A 98 -15.44 2.08 7.97
N THR A 99 -14.61 3.08 7.66
CA THR A 99 -14.52 3.66 6.31
C THR A 99 -14.03 2.62 5.29
N ALA A 100 -13.03 1.82 5.64
CA ALA A 100 -12.52 0.74 4.78
C ALA A 100 -13.59 -0.32 4.49
N LYS A 101 -14.43 -0.65 5.47
CA LYS A 101 -15.55 -1.57 5.30
C LYS A 101 -16.59 -1.02 4.33
N ILE A 102 -16.98 0.25 4.46
CA ILE A 102 -17.89 0.91 3.52
C ILE A 102 -17.30 0.93 2.10
N GLN A 103 -16.01 1.29 1.99
CA GLN A 103 -15.32 1.32 0.71
C GLN A 103 -15.22 -0.06 0.05
N GLY A 104 -14.97 -1.11 0.85
CA GLY A 104 -14.95 -2.49 0.39
C GLY A 104 -16.32 -2.96 -0.11
N ASP A 105 -17.38 -2.69 0.64
CA ASP A 105 -18.76 -3.01 0.23
C ASP A 105 -19.15 -2.27 -1.06
N PHE A 106 -18.76 -0.99 -1.18
CA PHE A 106 -19.01 -0.19 -2.37
C PHE A 106 -18.28 -0.75 -3.60
N ARG A 107 -17.01 -1.12 -3.45
CA ARG A 107 -16.19 -1.74 -4.51
C ARG A 107 -16.77 -3.07 -4.97
N ASN A 108 -17.20 -3.92 -4.04
CA ASN A 108 -17.78 -5.22 -4.39
C ASN A 108 -19.13 -5.08 -5.12
N ASN A 109 -19.89 -4.02 -4.83
CA ASN A 109 -21.14 -3.72 -5.54
C ASN A 109 -20.92 -3.05 -6.91
N HIS A 110 -19.77 -2.39 -7.13
CA HIS A 110 -19.41 -1.71 -8.38
C HIS A 110 -18.06 -2.22 -8.92
N PRO A 111 -18.02 -3.40 -9.55
CA PRO A 111 -16.78 -4.03 -10.02
C PRO A 111 -16.04 -3.25 -11.13
N GLY A 112 -16.66 -2.22 -11.72
CA GLY A 112 -15.99 -1.31 -12.66
C GLY A 112 -15.13 -0.23 -12.00
N CYS A 113 -15.19 -0.06 -10.67
CA CYS A 113 -14.45 0.97 -9.95
C CYS A 113 -13.13 0.41 -9.37
N HIS A 114 -12.00 0.77 -9.98
CA HIS A 114 -10.67 0.36 -9.51
C HIS A 114 -9.94 1.45 -8.73
N SER A 115 -10.20 2.72 -9.04
CA SER A 115 -9.66 3.87 -8.30
C SER A 115 -10.69 4.46 -7.34
N ILE A 116 -10.20 5.12 -6.28
CA ILE A 116 -11.01 5.92 -5.36
C ILE A 116 -11.67 7.08 -6.12
N ALA A 117 -11.02 7.61 -7.15
CA ALA A 117 -11.60 8.64 -8.02
C ALA A 117 -12.79 8.10 -8.84
N ASP A 118 -12.74 6.83 -9.27
CA ASP A 118 -13.86 6.21 -10.01
C ASP A 118 -15.04 5.96 -9.07
N MET A 119 -14.78 5.56 -7.83
CA MET A 119 -15.82 5.46 -6.80
C MET A 119 -16.48 6.82 -6.53
N ALA A 120 -15.68 7.89 -6.51
CA ALA A 120 -16.16 9.25 -6.34
C ALA A 120 -17.02 9.73 -7.52
N ASP A 121 -16.73 9.28 -8.74
CA ASP A 121 -17.53 9.56 -9.95
C ASP A 121 -18.94 8.96 -9.84
N VAL A 122 -19.03 7.71 -9.39
CA VAL A 122 -20.33 7.01 -9.23
C VAL A 122 -21.20 7.67 -8.15
N VAL A 123 -20.58 8.23 -7.10
CA VAL A 123 -21.31 8.84 -5.98
C VAL A 123 -21.76 10.27 -6.29
N GLY A 124 -20.91 11.06 -6.93
CA GLY A 124 -21.09 12.52 -7.02
C GLY A 124 -20.82 13.13 -8.39
N GLY A 125 -20.67 12.31 -9.42
CA GLY A 125 -20.35 12.73 -10.78
C GLY A 125 -18.96 13.35 -10.93
N VAL A 126 -18.76 13.96 -12.10
CA VAL A 126 -17.44 14.45 -12.56
C VAL A 126 -16.79 15.44 -11.60
N PHE A 127 -17.55 16.31 -10.95
CA PHE A 127 -16.99 17.30 -10.03
C PHE A 127 -16.35 16.64 -8.79
N ILE A 128 -17.05 15.67 -8.19
CA ILE A 128 -16.57 14.97 -6.99
C ILE A 128 -15.42 14.03 -7.35
N LYS A 129 -15.42 13.44 -8.54
CA LYS A 129 -14.29 12.68 -9.09
C LYS A 129 -13.01 13.52 -9.15
N GLU A 130 -13.05 14.68 -9.81
CA GLU A 130 -11.87 15.54 -9.97
C GLU A 130 -11.38 16.05 -8.62
N LEU A 131 -12.29 16.47 -7.74
CA LEU A 131 -11.95 16.93 -6.40
C LEU A 131 -11.28 15.82 -5.56
N ALA A 132 -11.87 14.62 -5.54
CA ALA A 132 -11.32 13.48 -4.80
C ALA A 132 -9.98 13.04 -5.39
N GLY A 133 -9.84 13.03 -6.71
CA GLY A 133 -8.59 12.73 -7.40
C GLY A 133 -7.48 13.71 -7.03
N VAL A 134 -7.74 15.02 -7.10
CA VAL A 134 -6.78 16.07 -6.71
C VAL A 134 -6.38 15.95 -5.25
N LEU A 135 -7.34 15.77 -4.34
CA LEU A 135 -7.07 15.63 -2.92
C LEU A 135 -6.20 14.39 -2.63
N PHE A 136 -6.49 13.28 -3.30
CA PHE A 136 -5.72 12.05 -3.18
C PHE A 136 -4.28 12.23 -3.68
N LEU A 137 -4.09 12.88 -4.82
CA LEU A 137 -2.76 13.20 -5.35
C LEU A 137 -1.95 14.06 -4.37
N ILE A 138 -2.56 15.12 -3.83
CA ILE A 138 -1.90 16.00 -2.84
C ILE A 138 -1.51 15.19 -1.60
N ALA A 139 -2.40 14.34 -1.08
CA ALA A 139 -2.12 13.52 0.09
C ALA A 139 -0.92 12.58 -0.12
N TYR A 140 -0.84 11.92 -1.28
CA TYR A 140 0.28 11.03 -1.60
C TYR A 140 1.59 11.78 -1.86
N ILE A 141 1.54 13.00 -2.43
CA ILE A 141 2.71 13.86 -2.58
C ILE A 141 3.27 14.25 -1.20
N LEU A 142 2.39 14.66 -0.27
CA LEU A 142 2.80 15.00 1.10
C LEU A 142 3.34 13.77 1.86
N CYS A 143 2.73 12.60 1.67
CA CYS A 143 3.20 11.34 2.25
C CYS A 143 4.57 10.93 1.70
N ALA A 144 4.79 11.03 0.38
CA ALA A 144 6.10 10.78 -0.22
C ALA A 144 7.15 11.79 0.29
N GLY A 145 6.77 13.07 0.41
CA GLY A 145 7.61 14.13 0.95
C GLY A 145 8.04 13.87 2.40
N SER A 146 7.13 13.40 3.27
CA SER A 146 7.49 13.06 4.65
C SER A 146 8.48 11.89 4.74
N GLY A 147 8.34 10.90 3.86
CA GLY A 147 9.31 9.81 3.72
C GLY A 147 10.71 10.29 3.31
N ILE A 148 10.79 11.18 2.32
CA ILE A 148 12.07 11.78 1.87
C ILE A 148 12.71 12.58 3.02
N LEU A 149 11.93 13.39 3.73
CA LEU A 149 12.42 14.14 4.89
C LEU A 149 12.94 13.22 5.99
N GLY A 150 12.26 12.10 6.26
CA GLY A 150 12.72 11.10 7.22
C GLY A 150 14.10 10.54 6.88
N VAL A 151 14.32 10.19 5.60
CA VAL A 151 15.63 9.71 5.11
C VAL A 151 16.70 10.81 5.23
N SER A 152 16.37 12.05 4.86
CA SER A 152 17.30 13.18 4.97
C SER A 152 17.75 13.44 6.39
N ILE A 153 16.82 13.43 7.35
CA ILE A 153 17.13 13.66 8.78
C ILE A 153 18.02 12.52 9.30
N GLY A 154 17.71 11.27 8.93
CA GLY A 154 18.53 10.11 9.28
C GLY A 154 19.95 10.20 8.73
N LEU A 155 20.11 10.51 7.44
CA LEU A 155 21.42 10.67 6.81
C LEU A 155 22.21 11.86 7.39
N ASN A 156 21.53 12.96 7.69
CA ASN A 156 22.15 14.12 8.30
C ASN A 156 22.68 13.82 9.71
N ALA A 157 21.95 13.02 10.49
CA ALA A 157 22.39 12.55 11.81
C ALA A 157 23.57 11.57 11.72
N LEU A 158 23.55 10.63 10.77
CA LEU A 158 24.63 9.64 10.57
C LEU A 158 25.93 10.26 10.02
N SER A 159 25.83 11.30 9.20
CA SER A 159 26.97 11.97 8.56
C SER A 159 27.59 13.09 9.39
N THR A 160 27.18 13.27 10.65
CA THR A 160 27.64 14.38 11.52
C THR A 160 27.54 15.75 10.84
N HIS A 161 26.43 16.01 10.13
CA HIS A 161 26.21 17.28 9.42
C HIS A 161 27.26 17.64 8.36
N ALA A 162 27.78 16.65 7.62
CA ALA A 162 28.78 16.88 6.58
C ALA A 162 28.29 17.77 5.41
N ALA A 163 26.97 17.86 5.18
CA ALA A 163 26.36 18.66 4.12
C ALA A 163 25.01 19.24 4.57
N CYS A 164 24.49 20.20 3.80
CA CYS A 164 23.19 20.81 4.09
C CYS A 164 22.03 19.83 3.87
N THR A 165 20.95 19.97 4.65
CA THR A 165 19.77 19.08 4.60
C THR A 165 19.15 19.00 3.20
N VAL A 166 19.23 20.08 2.42
CA VAL A 166 18.73 20.13 1.03
C VAL A 166 19.45 19.12 0.15
N TRP A 167 20.77 18.96 0.33
CA TRP A 167 21.57 18.00 -0.43
C TRP A 167 21.18 16.56 -0.10
N TRP A 168 20.97 16.26 1.18
CA TRP A 168 20.50 14.94 1.62
C TRP A 168 19.09 14.62 1.09
N SER A 169 18.19 15.61 1.05
CA SER A 169 16.85 15.45 0.46
C SER A 169 16.90 15.23 -1.05
N PHE A 170 17.82 15.89 -1.75
CA PHE A 170 18.02 15.64 -3.18
C PHE A 170 18.48 14.20 -3.45
N LEU A 171 19.47 13.71 -2.71
CA LEU A 171 19.95 12.33 -2.84
C LEU A 171 18.87 11.29 -2.48
N ALA A 172 18.14 11.53 -1.38
CA ALA A 172 17.02 10.67 -0.98
C ALA A 172 15.94 10.62 -2.08
N THR A 173 15.59 11.77 -2.66
CA THR A 173 14.63 11.85 -3.78
C THR A 173 15.11 11.05 -4.99
N MET A 174 16.40 11.16 -5.35
CA MET A 174 16.96 10.42 -6.49
C MET A 174 16.85 8.90 -6.29
N VAL A 175 17.16 8.40 -5.08
CA VAL A 175 17.02 6.98 -4.74
C VAL A 175 15.54 6.54 -4.80
N VAL A 176 14.63 7.36 -4.26
CA VAL A 176 13.18 7.08 -4.31
C VAL A 176 12.68 7.06 -5.76
N CYS A 177 13.12 7.97 -6.62
CA CYS A 177 12.74 7.99 -8.04
C CYS A 177 13.21 6.72 -8.77
N ILE A 178 14.42 6.24 -8.49
CA ILE A 178 14.94 4.99 -9.06
C ILE A 178 14.10 3.81 -8.57
N ALA A 179 13.82 3.73 -7.27
CA ALA A 179 13.00 2.66 -6.69
C ALA A 179 11.56 2.70 -7.24
N ALA A 180 11.00 3.89 -7.46
CA ALA A 180 9.66 4.09 -8.02
C ALA A 180 9.56 3.70 -9.51
N SER A 181 10.68 3.57 -10.22
CA SER A 181 10.71 3.13 -11.63
C SER A 181 10.24 1.67 -11.81
N VAL A 182 10.26 0.87 -10.75
CA VAL A 182 9.85 -0.54 -10.79
C VAL A 182 8.33 -0.64 -10.93
N ARG A 183 7.86 -0.99 -12.14
CA ARG A 183 6.43 -1.05 -12.50
C ARG A 183 5.64 -2.21 -11.88
N LYS A 184 6.30 -3.22 -11.30
CA LYS A 184 5.65 -4.43 -10.76
C LYS A 184 5.72 -4.47 -9.24
N PHE A 185 4.56 -4.41 -8.57
CA PHE A 185 4.43 -4.56 -7.11
C PHE A 185 5.06 -5.86 -6.58
N HIS A 186 5.00 -6.95 -7.34
CA HIS A 186 5.58 -8.22 -6.95
C HIS A 186 7.10 -8.15 -6.77
N SER A 187 7.82 -7.44 -7.66
CA SER A 187 9.27 -7.30 -7.57
C SER A 187 9.73 -6.44 -6.38
N ILE A 188 8.87 -5.56 -5.87
CA ILE A 188 9.17 -4.69 -4.72
C ILE A 188 8.88 -5.40 -3.39
N ALA A 189 8.13 -6.51 -3.39
CA ALA A 189 7.74 -7.22 -2.17
C ALA A 189 8.95 -7.71 -1.36
N TRP A 190 10.04 -8.13 -2.00
CA TRP A 190 11.29 -8.48 -1.31
C TRP A 190 11.92 -7.28 -0.58
N LEU A 191 11.96 -6.11 -1.24
CA LEU A 191 12.53 -4.90 -0.64
C LEU A 191 11.76 -4.48 0.62
N THR A 192 10.43 -4.64 0.63
CA THR A 192 9.61 -4.35 1.82
C THR A 192 9.90 -5.27 3.00
N TRP A 193 10.37 -6.51 2.76
CA TRP A 193 10.81 -7.40 3.85
C TRP A 193 12.08 -6.90 4.53
N VAL A 194 13.06 -6.47 3.73
CA VAL A 194 14.31 -5.91 4.24
C VAL A 194 14.04 -4.63 5.03
N GLY A 195 13.23 -3.72 4.47
CA GLY A 195 12.83 -2.49 5.15
C GLY A 195 12.06 -2.74 6.45
N PHE A 196 11.10 -3.67 6.44
CA PHE A 196 10.35 -4.04 7.63
C PHE A 196 11.25 -4.63 8.72
N ALA A 197 12.15 -5.55 8.39
CA ALA A 197 13.09 -6.13 9.36
C ALA A 197 13.97 -5.05 10.00
N SER A 198 14.48 -4.11 9.20
CA SER A 198 15.29 -2.99 9.69
C SER A 198 14.53 -2.12 10.69
N VAL A 199 13.30 -1.71 10.35
CA VAL A 199 12.48 -0.86 11.22
C VAL A 199 12.03 -1.61 12.47
N PHE A 200 11.63 -2.87 12.31
CA PHE A 200 11.20 -3.72 13.42
C PHE A 200 12.33 -3.87 14.45
N ILE A 201 13.55 -4.21 14.03
CA ILE A 201 14.71 -4.32 14.93
C ILE A 201 15.01 -2.97 15.59
N ALA A 202 14.97 -1.87 14.85
CA ALA A 202 15.22 -0.54 15.41
C ALA A 202 14.24 -0.20 16.55
N VAL A 203 12.96 -0.57 16.41
CA VAL A 203 11.93 -0.31 17.44
C VAL A 203 12.21 -1.11 18.71
N PHE A 204 12.61 -2.38 18.62
CA PHE A 204 12.97 -3.19 19.79
C PHE A 204 14.23 -2.71 20.52
N ILE A 205 15.10 -1.95 19.85
CA ILE A 205 16.29 -1.37 20.46
C ILE A 205 15.97 -0.04 21.13
N VAL A 206 15.12 0.78 20.50
CA VAL A 206 14.82 2.15 20.95
C VAL A 206 13.77 2.18 22.06
N VAL A 207 12.75 1.31 21.98
CA VAL A 207 11.65 1.21 22.95
C VAL A 207 12.04 0.23 24.05
#